data_AF-A0A1W1CKF8-F1
#
_entry.id   AF-A0A1W1CKF8-F1
#
_cell.length_a   1.000
_cell.length_b   1.000
_cell.length_c   1.000
_cell.angle_alpha   90.00
_cell.angle_beta   90.00
_cell.angle_gamma   90.00
#
_symmetry.space_group_name_H-M   'P 1'
#
loop_
_entity.id
_entity.type
_entity.pdbx_description
1 polymer ?
#
loop_
_entity_poly.entity_id
_entity_poly.type
_entity_poly.pdbx_seq_one_letter_code
_entity_poly.pdbx_strand_id
1 'polypeptide(L)' 'MKKQVFTFIGLFILLAIGYHIREWFDHPYEHLMGISGGGFGLGLIHPIVFTFAVYLVYTIILWLGSMIKKIF' A
#
# COMPACT_ATOMS: atom_id res chain seq x y z
N MET A 1 -16.23 6.87 5.70
CA MET A 1 -15.58 5.82 6.52
C MET A 1 -15.52 4.47 5.80
N LYS A 2 -16.64 3.76 5.55
CA LYS A 2 -16.62 2.42 4.89
C LYS A 2 -15.80 2.39 3.59
N LYS A 3 -16.05 3.34 2.67
CA LYS A 3 -15.31 3.45 1.39
C LYS A 3 -13.80 3.63 1.58
N GLN A 4 -13.38 4.42 2.56
CA GLN A 4 -11.96 4.70 2.83
C GLN A 4 -11.27 3.45 3.38
N VAL A 5 -11.93 2.75 4.31
CA VAL A 5 -11.44 1.46 4.84
C VAL A 5 -11.31 0.43 3.71
N PHE A 6 -12.32 0.27 2.85
CA PHE A 6 -12.23 -0.63 1.70
C PHE A 6 -11.14 -0.24 0.71
N THR A 7 -10.95 1.06 0.45
CA THR A 7 -9.88 1.54 -0.42
C THR A 7 -8.51 1.22 0.18
N PHE A 8 -8.33 1.46 1.48
CA PHE A 8 -7.08 1.17 2.18
C PHE A 8 -6.78 -0.33 2.21
N ILE A 9 -7.76 -1.17 2.56
CA ILE A 9 -7.61 -2.63 2.54
C ILE A 9 -7.32 -3.14 1.13
N GLY A 10 -8.00 -2.61 0.12
CA GLY A 10 -7.74 -2.96 -1.28
C GLY A 10 -6.31 -2.62 -1.71
N LEU A 11 -5.84 -1.41 -1.37
CA LEU A 11 -4.44 -1.01 -1.61
C LEU A 11 -3.47 -1.90 -0.84
N PHE A 12 -3.74 -2.22 0.42
CA PHE A 12 -2.90 -3.10 1.22
C PHE A 12 -2.72 -4.45 0.55
N ILE A 13 -3.81 -5.11 0.15
CA ILE A 13 -3.77 -6.42 -0.52
C ILE A 13 -3.02 -6.30 -1.85
N LEU A 14 -3.33 -5.27 -2.65
CA LEU A 14 -2.69 -5.07 -3.95
C LEU A 14 -1.18 -4.84 -3.82
N LEU A 15 -0.73 -4.03 -2.85
CA LEU A 15 0.69 -3.81 -2.60
C LEU A 15 1.36 -5.06 -2.02
N ALA A 16 0.77 -5.69 -1.01
CA ALA A 16 1.34 -6.85 -0.33
C ALA A 16 1.52 -8.05 -1.27
N ILE A 17 0.57 -8.27 -2.19
CA ILE A 17 0.66 -9.36 -3.18
C ILE A 17 1.45 -8.89 -4.41
N GLY A 18 1.12 -7.72 -4.96
CA GLY A 18 1.66 -7.27 -6.24
C GLY A 18 3.15 -6.93 -6.19
N TYR A 19 3.59 -6.23 -5.14
CA TYR A 19 5.01 -5.85 -5.00
C TYR A 19 5.89 -7.07 -4.72
N HIS A 20 5.37 -8.08 -4.02
CA HIS A 20 6.08 -9.29 -3.64
C HIS A 20 5.65 -10.53 -4.44
N ILE A 21 5.13 -10.35 -5.64
CA ILE A 21 4.55 -11.47 -6.41
C ILE A 21 5.58 -12.54 -6.73
N ARG A 22 6.87 -12.19 -6.87
CA ARG A 22 7.91 -13.20 -7.09
C ARG A 22 8.23 -13.93 -5.80
N GLU A 23 8.37 -13.20 -4.70
CA GLU A 23 8.69 -13.76 -3.40
C GLU A 23 7.58 -14.69 -2.89
N TRP A 24 6.32 -14.36 -3.14
CA TRP A 24 5.19 -15.23 -2.81
C TRP A 24 5.18 -16.54 -3.59
N PHE A 25 5.65 -16.56 -4.84
CA PHE A 25 5.54 -17.73 -5.71
C PHE A 25 6.83 -18.56 -5.77
N ASP A 26 7.99 -17.90 -5.76
CA ASP A 26 9.29 -18.55 -5.91
C ASP A 26 9.87 -18.95 -4.55
N HIS A 27 9.69 -18.12 -3.51
CA HIS A 27 10.34 -18.26 -2.20
C HIS A 27 9.44 -17.88 -1.00
N PRO A 28 8.23 -18.47 -0.85
CA PRO A 28 7.25 -18.02 0.14
C PRO A 28 7.72 -18.18 1.58
N TYR A 29 8.51 -19.22 1.88
CA TYR A 29 9.02 -19.46 3.22
C TYR A 29 10.07 -18.42 3.60
N GLU A 30 11.02 -18.17 2.72
CA GLU A 30 12.07 -17.16 2.90
C GLU A 30 11.48 -15.76 2.99
N HIS A 31 10.42 -15.48 2.22
CA HIS A 31 9.68 -14.22 2.29
C HIS A 31 9.10 -13.97 3.69
N LEU A 32 8.46 -14.98 4.28
CA LEU A 32 7.90 -14.90 5.63
C LEU A 32 8.99 -14.78 6.71
N MET A 33 10.10 -15.50 6.57
CA MET A 33 11.22 -15.47 7.52
C MET A 33 12.02 -14.16 7.43
N GLY A 34 12.10 -13.54 6.25
CA GLY A 34 12.85 -12.31 5.99
C GLY A 34 12.09 -11.01 6.30
N ILE A 35 10.84 -11.10 6.74
CA ILE A 35 9.94 -9.95 6.88
C ILE A 35 10.45 -8.92 7.92
N SER A 36 11.23 -9.37 8.90
CA SER A 36 11.77 -8.52 9.98
C SER A 36 12.87 -7.57 9.53
N GLY A 37 13.61 -7.91 8.46
CA GLY A 37 14.65 -7.05 7.86
C GLY A 37 14.17 -6.25 6.64
N GLY A 38 12.93 -6.46 6.21
CA GLY A 38 12.38 -5.92 4.96
C GLY A 38 11.98 -4.44 5.00
N GLY A 39 11.78 -3.87 3.82
CA GLY A 39 11.13 -2.57 3.62
C GLY A 39 11.87 -1.38 4.20
N PHE A 40 13.14 -1.16 3.82
CA PHE A 40 13.94 0.02 4.24
C PHE A 40 14.17 0.12 5.76
N GLY A 41 14.29 -1.03 6.44
CA GLY A 41 14.49 -1.06 7.90
C GLY A 41 13.22 -0.82 8.71
N LEU A 42 12.06 -0.76 8.05
CA LEU A 42 10.76 -0.63 8.72
C LEU A 42 10.26 -1.97 9.29
N GLY A 43 10.87 -3.11 8.92
CA GLY A 43 10.52 -4.43 9.46
C GLY A 43 9.04 -4.74 9.29
N LEU A 44 8.40 -5.39 10.26
CA LEU A 44 7.01 -5.86 10.16
C LEU A 44 5.95 -4.78 9.82
N ILE A 45 6.23 -3.50 10.09
CA ILE A 45 5.25 -2.42 9.85
C ILE A 45 5.31 -1.85 8.43
N HIS A 46 6.33 -2.19 7.65
CA HIS A 46 6.54 -1.64 6.30
C HIS A 46 5.30 -1.74 5.39
N PRO A 47 4.51 -2.84 5.37
CA PRO A 47 3.37 -2.94 4.49
C PRO A 47 2.30 -1.89 4.81
N ILE A 48 2.10 -1.59 6.10
CA ILE A 48 1.13 -0.57 6.55
C ILE A 48 1.65 0.83 6.21
N VAL A 49 2.92 1.10 6.44
CA VAL A 49 3.55 2.41 6.14
C VAL A 49 3.47 2.72 4.64
N PHE A 50 3.83 1.77 3.78
CA PHE A 50 3.74 1.95 2.33
C PHE A 50 2.30 2.07 1.85
N THR A 51 1.38 1.26 2.37
CA THR A 51 -0.05 1.40 2.07
C THR A 51 -0.57 2.79 2.43
N PHE A 52 -0.19 3.30 3.61
CA PHE A 52 -0.57 4.64 4.04
C PHE A 52 0.00 5.73 3.14
N ALA A 53 1.27 5.63 2.74
CA ALA A 53 1.88 6.57 1.81
C ALA A 53 1.15 6.60 0.45
N VAL A 54 0.85 5.43 -0.13
CA VAL A 54 0.09 5.35 -1.40
C VAL A 54 -1.32 5.89 -1.23
N TYR A 55 -2.00 5.54 -0.13
CA TYR A 55 -3.35 6.03 0.16
C TYR A 55 -3.38 7.56 0.31
N LEU A 56 -2.36 8.16 0.94
CA LEU A 56 -2.23 9.60 1.08
C LEU A 56 -2.06 10.27 -0.29
N VAL A 57 -1.15 9.76 -1.12
CA VAL A 57 -0.93 10.27 -2.49
C VAL A 57 -2.21 10.17 -3.33
N TYR A 58 -2.89 9.01 -3.30
CA TYR A 58 -4.17 8.81 -3.97
C TYR A 58 -5.23 9.82 -3.52
N THR A 59 -5.33 10.06 -2.22
CA THR A 59 -6.31 11.00 -1.65
C THR A 59 -5.99 12.44 -2.06
N ILE A 60 -4.72 12.83 -2.07
CA ILE A 60 -4.27 14.16 -2.54
C ILE A 60 -4.64 14.36 -4.02
N ILE A 61 -4.39 13.37 -4.87
CA ILE A 61 -4.73 13.44 -6.30
C ILE A 61 -6.24 13.66 -6.49
N LEU A 62 -7.07 12.87 -5.79
CA LEU A 62 -8.52 13.03 -5.86
C LEU A 62 -8.99 14.40 -5.35
N TRP A 63 -8.37 14.88 -4.27
CA TRP A 63 -8.68 16.17 -3.70
C TRP A 63 -8.35 17.31 -4.68
N LEU A 64 -7.15 17.30 -5.27
CA LEU A 64 -6.75 18.27 -6.30
C LEU A 64 -7.69 18.24 -7.51
N GLY A 65 -8.03 17.05 -8.01
CA GLY A 65 -8.99 16.90 -9.10
C GLY A 65 -10.38 17.43 -8.77
N SER A 66 -10.81 17.31 -7.50
CA SER A 66 -12.08 17.88 -7.03
C SER A 66 -12.06 19.41 -6.94
N MET A 67 -10.89 20.03 -6.71
CA MET A 67 -10.76 21.50 -6.69
C MET A 67 -10.86 22.07 -8.10
N ILE A 68 -10.23 21.43 -9.08
CA ILE A 68 -10.28 21.86 -10.49
C ILE A 68 -11.75 21.88 -10.98
N LYS A 69 -12.52 20.82 -10.68
CA LYS A 69 -13.95 20.72 -11.02
C LYS A 69 -14.87 21.74 -10.35
N LYS A 70 -14.39 22.48 -9.35
CA LYS A 70 -15.16 23.55 -8.71
C LYS A 70 -14.91 24.92 -9.34
N ILE A 71 -13.80 25.06 -10.07
CA ILE A 71 -13.37 26.30 -10.70
C ILE A 71 -13.93 26.42 -12.12
N PHE A 72 -14.05 25.30 -12.83
CA PHE A 72 -14.66 25.17 -14.16
C PHE A 72 -16.04 24.52 -14.06
#